data_AF-A0A5C4M2D0-F1
#
_entry.id   AF-A0A5C4M2D0-F1
#
_cell.length_a   1.000
_cell.length_b   1.000
_cell.length_c   1.000
_cell.angle_alpha   90.00
_cell.angle_beta   90.00
_cell.angle_gamma   90.00
#
_symmetry.space_group_name_H-M   'P 1'
#
loop_
_entity.id
_entity.type
_entity.pdbx_description
1 polymer ?
#
loop_
_entity_poly.entity_id
_entity_poly.type
_entity_poly.pdbx_seq_one_letter_code
_entity_poly.pdbx_strand_id
1 'polypeptide(L)'
;MGSELMITYHDTEWGRPSHDDAYLFELLLLEGAQAGLSWSTVLNKRENYRRALDGFDFTRIARYDQEKLDELMAEPGIVRNRLKVASTVKNARAFLAARDEWGSFDAYLWKWVDGSPVVNRRRPGAALPASTELSDRVSKDLKRRGFTFTGTTIVYSYLQAVGVVDDHVKGCPAIG
;
A
#
# COMPACT_ATOMS: atom_id res chain seq x y z
N MET A 1 1.90 4.59 23.63
CA MET A 1 3.11 4.08 22.94
C MET A 1 2.66 2.96 22.02
N GLY A 2 3.04 3.00 20.74
CA GLY A 2 2.71 1.93 19.77
C GLY A 2 3.39 0.61 20.15
N SER A 3 2.92 -0.51 19.59
CA SER A 3 3.64 -1.77 19.73
C SER A 3 5.05 -1.66 19.14
N GLU A 4 5.99 -2.50 19.59
CA GLU A 4 7.35 -2.55 19.06
C GLU A 4 7.36 -2.69 17.52
N LEU A 5 6.49 -3.56 16.99
CA LEU A 5 6.30 -3.71 15.54
C LEU A 5 5.89 -2.41 14.82
N MET A 6 5.02 -1.60 15.44
CA MET A 6 4.62 -0.30 14.87
C MET A 6 5.75 0.72 14.92
N ILE A 7 6.58 0.70 15.98
CA ILE A 7 7.75 1.58 16.12
C ILE A 7 8.79 1.21 15.07
N THR A 8 9.12 -0.08 14.94
CA THR A 8 10.06 -0.56 13.91
C THR A 8 9.59 -0.19 12.51
N TYR A 9 8.32 -0.46 12.16
CA TYR A 9 7.75 -0.06 10.87
C TYR A 9 7.87 1.44 10.62
N HIS A 10 7.55 2.27 11.62
CA HIS A 10 7.67 3.71 11.51
C HIS A 10 9.13 4.16 11.29
N ASP A 11 10.08 3.58 12.02
CA ASP A 11 11.47 4.02 12.00
C ASP A 11 12.24 3.53 10.76
N THR A 12 11.91 2.34 10.26
CA THR A 12 12.69 1.65 9.23
C THR A 12 12.00 1.54 7.88
N GLU A 13 10.69 1.80 7.78
CA GLU A 13 9.93 1.63 6.53
C GLU A 13 9.11 2.86 6.16
N TRP A 14 8.23 3.33 7.04
CA TRP A 14 7.25 4.37 6.70
C TRP A 14 7.91 5.69 6.31
N GLY A 15 7.45 6.29 5.20
CA GLY A 15 7.98 7.55 4.69
C GLY A 15 9.35 7.44 4.01
N ARG A 16 9.97 6.26 3.95
CA ARG A 16 11.26 6.05 3.25
C ARG A 16 11.01 5.67 1.80
N PRO A 17 11.65 6.34 0.82
CA PRO A 17 11.50 6.02 -0.59
C PRO A 17 11.79 4.56 -0.91
N SER A 18 10.82 3.88 -1.52
CA SER A 18 11.02 2.54 -2.09
C SER A 18 10.78 2.56 -3.60
N HIS A 19 11.68 1.91 -4.33
CA HIS A 19 11.63 1.71 -5.78
C HIS A 19 11.49 0.22 -6.17
N ASP A 20 11.19 -0.64 -5.19
CA ASP A 20 11.01 -2.08 -5.40
C ASP A 20 9.53 -2.39 -5.69
N ASP A 21 9.23 -2.79 -6.93
CA ASP A 21 7.88 -3.19 -7.37
C ASP A 21 7.23 -4.23 -6.44
N ALA A 22 7.99 -5.17 -5.88
CA ALA A 22 7.43 -6.18 -4.98
C ALA A 22 6.92 -5.54 -3.68
N TYR A 23 7.72 -4.64 -3.09
CA TYR A 23 7.34 -3.87 -1.92
C TYR A 23 6.17 -2.92 -2.21
N LEU A 24 6.21 -2.22 -3.35
CA LEU A 24 5.15 -1.31 -3.78
C LEU A 24 3.81 -2.05 -3.94
N PHE A 25 3.82 -3.26 -4.49
CA PHE A 25 2.63 -4.09 -4.61
C PHE A 25 2.12 -4.61 -3.27
N GLU A 26 3.03 -5.10 -2.42
CA GLU A 26 2.71 -5.58 -1.08
C GLU A 26 1.95 -4.50 -0.28
N LEU A 27 2.50 -3.29 -0.19
CA LEU A 27 1.90 -2.20 0.57
C LEU A 27 0.58 -1.73 -0.05
N LEU A 28 0.45 -1.76 -1.38
CA LEU A 28 -0.80 -1.41 -2.05
C LEU A 28 -1.95 -2.35 -1.64
N LEU A 29 -1.69 -3.66 -1.56
CA LEU A 29 -2.70 -4.62 -1.10
C LEU A 29 -3.02 -4.46 0.39
N LEU A 30 -2.01 -4.24 1.23
CA LEU A 30 -2.18 -4.09 2.68
C LEU A 30 -2.98 -2.82 3.04
N GLU A 31 -2.71 -1.71 2.38
CA GLU A 31 -3.46 -0.46 2.55
C GLU A 31 -4.93 -0.62 2.11
N GLY A 32 -5.18 -1.32 0.99
CA GLY A 32 -6.54 -1.70 0.60
C GLY A 32 -7.24 -2.58 1.64
N ALA A 33 -6.50 -3.52 2.25
CA ALA A 33 -7.00 -4.37 3.31
C ALA A 33 -7.28 -3.62 4.63
N GLN A 34 -6.66 -2.47 4.85
CA GLN A 34 -6.83 -1.63 6.04
C GLN A 34 -8.18 -0.90 6.08
N ALA A 35 -8.91 -0.76 4.96
CA ALA A 35 -10.19 -0.06 4.93
C ALA A 35 -11.18 -0.53 6.02
N GLY A 36 -11.47 0.33 7.01
CA GLY A 36 -12.32 0.02 8.16
C GLY A 36 -11.63 -0.69 9.35
N LEU A 37 -10.29 -0.72 9.39
CA LEU A 37 -9.46 -1.32 10.44
C LEU A 37 -8.32 -0.35 10.83
N SER A 38 -7.63 -0.62 11.94
CA SER A 38 -6.38 0.07 12.25
C SER A 38 -5.22 -0.48 11.41
N TRP A 39 -4.22 0.37 11.07
CA TRP A 39 -2.99 -0.11 10.43
C TRP A 39 -2.27 -1.17 11.28
N SER A 40 -2.24 -1.01 12.60
CA SER A 40 -1.68 -2.00 13.51
C SER A 40 -2.33 -3.39 13.37
N THR A 41 -3.64 -3.46 13.06
CA THR A 41 -4.31 -4.74 12.80
C THR A 41 -3.78 -5.40 11.53
N VAL A 42 -3.55 -4.62 10.48
CA VAL A 42 -3.00 -5.14 9.22
C VAL A 42 -1.54 -5.50 9.35
N LEU A 43 -0.73 -4.65 10.01
CA LEU A 43 0.69 -4.88 10.21
C LEU A 43 0.96 -6.16 11.02
N ASN A 44 0.19 -6.42 12.09
CA ASN A 44 0.28 -7.69 12.83
C ASN A 44 -0.10 -8.93 11.99
N LYS A 45 -0.83 -8.74 10.88
CA LYS A 45 -1.23 -9.80 9.94
C LYS A 45 -0.31 -9.89 8.71
N ARG A 46 0.69 -9.02 8.58
CA ARG A 46 1.53 -8.90 7.37
C ARG A 46 2.21 -10.21 6.99
N GLU A 47 2.81 -10.92 7.96
CA GLU A 47 3.41 -12.24 7.69
C GLU A 47 2.39 -13.31 7.28
N ASN A 48 1.18 -13.26 7.82
CA ASN A 48 0.10 -14.17 7.41
C ASN A 48 -0.33 -13.88 5.97
N TYR A 49 -0.47 -12.60 5.60
CA TYR A 49 -0.71 -12.21 4.21
C TYR A 49 0.41 -12.67 3.29
N ARG A 50 1.67 -12.47 3.69
CA ARG A 50 2.83 -12.89 2.88
C ARG A 50 2.79 -14.39 2.60
N ARG A 51 2.54 -15.21 3.60
CA ARG A 51 2.36 -16.67 3.41
C ARG A 51 1.16 -17.00 2.53
N ALA A 52 0.01 -16.38 2.80
CA ALA A 52 -1.25 -16.70 2.12
C ALA A 52 -1.24 -16.28 0.64
N LEU A 53 -0.51 -15.22 0.30
CA LEU A 53 -0.45 -14.60 -1.02
C LEU A 53 0.88 -14.89 -1.75
N ASP A 54 1.48 -16.07 -1.53
CA ASP A 54 2.69 -16.53 -2.22
C ASP A 54 3.85 -15.49 -2.21
N GLY A 55 4.10 -14.85 -1.07
CA GLY A 55 5.15 -13.85 -0.96
C GLY A 55 4.81 -12.51 -1.62
N PHE A 56 3.53 -12.23 -1.90
CA PHE A 56 3.07 -11.09 -2.70
C PHE A 56 3.55 -11.11 -4.16
N ASP A 57 3.81 -12.29 -4.72
CA ASP A 57 4.11 -12.44 -6.15
C ASP A 57 2.88 -12.06 -6.99
N PHE A 58 2.89 -10.85 -7.53
CA PHE A 58 1.80 -10.31 -8.36
C PHE A 58 1.56 -11.14 -9.64
N THR A 59 2.56 -11.90 -10.13
CA THR A 59 2.39 -12.78 -11.30
C THR A 59 1.59 -14.03 -10.94
N ARG A 60 1.85 -14.60 -9.76
CA ARG A 60 1.07 -15.73 -9.22
C ARG A 60 -0.34 -15.30 -8.84
N ILE A 61 -0.47 -14.20 -8.08
CA ILE A 61 -1.76 -13.70 -7.60
C ILE A 61 -2.70 -13.34 -8.77
N ALA A 62 -2.18 -12.79 -9.88
CA ALA A 62 -2.99 -12.49 -11.05
C ALA A 62 -3.68 -13.73 -11.67
N ARG A 63 -3.17 -14.93 -11.38
CA ARG A 63 -3.65 -16.22 -11.89
C ARG A 63 -4.50 -17.00 -10.89
N TYR A 64 -4.71 -16.50 -9.68
CA TYR A 64 -5.57 -17.17 -8.71
C TYR A 64 -6.97 -17.39 -9.28
N ASP A 65 -7.48 -18.58 -9.04
CA ASP A 65 -8.83 -19.02 -9.39
C ASP A 65 -9.75 -19.00 -8.16
N GLN A 66 -10.98 -19.49 -8.34
CA GLN A 66 -11.98 -19.49 -7.27
C GLN A 66 -11.56 -20.37 -6.08
N GLU A 67 -10.91 -21.50 -6.33
CA GLU A 67 -10.42 -22.39 -5.27
C GLU A 67 -9.42 -21.65 -4.37
N LYS A 68 -8.47 -20.93 -4.97
CA LYS A 68 -7.53 -20.12 -4.21
C LYS A 68 -8.20 -19.00 -3.42
N LEU A 69 -9.23 -18.36 -3.99
CA LEU A 69 -10.00 -17.32 -3.28
C LEU A 69 -10.77 -17.90 -2.09
N ASP A 70 -11.30 -19.12 -2.22
CA ASP A 70 -12.01 -19.82 -1.14
C ASP A 70 -11.06 -20.22 0.00
N GLU A 71 -9.84 -20.67 -0.33
CA GLU A 71 -8.77 -20.87 0.66
C GLU A 71 -8.45 -19.59 1.44
N LEU A 72 -8.27 -18.46 0.74
CA LEU A 72 -8.00 -17.17 1.37
C LEU A 72 -9.15 -16.73 2.28
N MET A 73 -10.40 -17.01 1.90
CA MET A 73 -11.56 -16.74 2.74
C MET A 73 -11.62 -17.61 4.00
N ALA A 74 -10.98 -18.77 3.99
CA ALA A 74 -10.86 -19.66 5.14
C ALA A 74 -9.68 -19.30 6.07
N GLU A 75 -8.65 -18.60 5.59
CA GLU A 75 -7.44 -18.25 6.35
C GLU A 75 -7.72 -17.23 7.49
N PRO A 76 -7.68 -17.64 8.78
CA PRO A 76 -7.95 -16.73 9.90
C PRO A 76 -6.84 -15.68 10.12
N GLY A 77 -5.65 -15.94 9.60
CA GLY A 77 -4.49 -15.06 9.67
C GLY A 77 -4.67 -13.74 8.93
N ILE A 78 -5.56 -13.66 7.94
CA ILE A 78 -5.83 -12.46 7.13
C ILE A 78 -7.20 -11.83 7.43
N VAL A 79 -7.57 -10.77 6.71
CA VAL A 79 -8.90 -10.15 6.82
C VAL A 79 -9.86 -10.88 5.88
N ARG A 80 -10.75 -11.69 6.45
CA ARG A 80 -11.73 -12.51 5.72
C ARG A 80 -12.93 -11.68 5.23
N ASN A 81 -12.70 -10.86 4.22
CA ASN A 81 -13.72 -10.08 3.54
C ASN A 81 -13.73 -10.41 2.05
N ARG A 82 -14.86 -10.87 1.53
CA ARG A 82 -15.00 -11.33 0.14
C ARG A 82 -14.56 -10.31 -0.90
N LEU A 83 -14.89 -9.03 -0.69
CA LEU A 83 -14.52 -7.97 -1.63
C LEU A 83 -13.01 -7.69 -1.59
N LYS A 84 -12.40 -7.67 -0.40
CA LYS A 84 -10.95 -7.49 -0.24
C LYS A 84 -10.17 -8.67 -0.82
N VAL A 85 -10.61 -9.90 -0.58
CA VAL A 85 -9.99 -11.10 -1.16
C VAL A 85 -10.11 -11.07 -2.69
N ALA A 86 -11.28 -10.77 -3.24
CA ALA A 86 -11.44 -10.64 -4.69
C ALA A 86 -10.60 -9.49 -5.29
N SER A 87 -10.28 -8.46 -4.50
CA SER A 87 -9.46 -7.33 -4.96
C SER A 87 -8.00 -7.69 -5.21
N THR A 88 -7.45 -8.72 -4.54
CA THR A 88 -6.03 -9.08 -4.68
C THR A 88 -5.70 -9.46 -6.13
N VAL A 89 -6.54 -10.29 -6.75
CA VAL A 89 -6.40 -10.72 -8.15
C VAL A 89 -6.61 -9.57 -9.12
N LYS A 90 -7.62 -8.72 -8.88
CA LYS A 90 -7.88 -7.54 -9.72
C LYS A 90 -6.70 -6.57 -9.69
N ASN A 91 -6.19 -6.29 -8.50
CA ASN A 91 -5.07 -5.39 -8.30
C ASN A 91 -3.78 -5.97 -8.87
N ALA A 92 -3.54 -7.29 -8.76
CA ALA A 92 -2.39 -7.94 -9.39
C ALA A 92 -2.40 -7.83 -10.92
N ARG A 93 -3.56 -8.04 -11.55
CA ARG A 93 -3.71 -7.87 -13.01
C ARG A 93 -3.53 -6.42 -13.44
N ALA A 94 -4.11 -5.47 -12.71
CA ALA A 94 -3.93 -4.04 -12.98
C ALA A 94 -2.47 -3.59 -12.78
N PHE A 95 -1.78 -4.16 -11.78
CA PHE A 95 -0.37 -3.93 -11.51
C PHE A 95 0.51 -4.41 -12.65
N LEU A 96 0.31 -5.64 -13.13
CA LEU A 96 1.01 -6.15 -14.32
C LEU A 96 0.79 -5.28 -15.55
N ALA A 97 -0.47 -4.88 -15.82
CA ALA A 97 -0.77 -4.01 -16.97
C ALA A 97 -0.09 -2.63 -16.86
N ALA A 98 -0.03 -2.05 -15.65
CA ALA A 98 0.70 -0.80 -15.42
C ALA A 98 2.21 -0.97 -15.63
N ARG A 99 2.80 -2.08 -15.18
CA ARG A 99 4.20 -2.41 -15.43
C ARG A 99 4.50 -2.55 -16.91
N ASP A 100 3.64 -3.24 -17.66
CA ASP A 100 3.84 -3.44 -19.10
C ASP A 100 3.80 -2.10 -19.86
N GLU A 101 2.96 -1.15 -19.43
CA GLU A 101 2.86 0.19 -20.03
C GLU A 101 4.03 1.12 -19.66
N TRP A 102 4.52 1.05 -18.42
CA TRP A 102 5.50 2.00 -17.87
C TRP A 102 6.92 1.43 -17.72
N GLY A 103 7.12 0.15 -18.02
CA GLY A 103 8.34 -0.62 -17.77
C GLY A 103 8.44 -1.17 -16.34
N SER A 104 7.95 -0.42 -15.34
CA SER A 104 7.81 -0.85 -13.94
C SER A 104 6.67 -0.09 -13.25
N PHE A 105 6.21 -0.60 -12.09
CA PHE A 105 5.20 0.13 -11.32
C PHE A 105 5.83 1.30 -10.57
N ASP A 106 7.08 1.15 -10.16
CA ASP A 106 7.95 2.22 -9.70
C ASP A 106 7.92 3.44 -10.66
N ALA A 107 8.22 3.24 -11.94
CA ALA A 107 8.23 4.31 -12.93
C ALA A 107 6.87 4.98 -13.07
N TYR A 108 5.78 4.21 -13.02
CA TYR A 108 4.41 4.73 -13.01
C TYR A 108 4.13 5.59 -11.77
N LEU A 109 4.47 5.08 -10.57
CA LEU A 109 4.10 5.71 -9.30
C LEU A 109 4.92 6.98 -9.06
N TRP A 110 6.23 6.93 -9.28
CA TRP A 110 7.14 8.05 -9.03
C TRP A 110 7.03 9.16 -10.07
N LYS A 111 6.45 8.89 -11.25
CA LYS A 111 6.17 9.93 -12.25
C LYS A 111 5.24 11.02 -11.72
N TRP A 112 4.37 10.70 -10.76
CA TRP A 112 3.42 11.66 -10.17
C TRP A 112 4.09 12.77 -9.34
N VAL A 113 5.36 12.58 -8.97
CA VAL A 113 6.15 13.51 -8.16
C VAL A 113 7.50 13.83 -8.83
N ASP A 114 7.59 13.64 -10.14
CA ASP A 114 8.80 13.86 -10.94
C ASP A 114 10.06 13.17 -10.36
N GLY A 115 9.87 11.98 -9.79
CA GLY A 115 10.94 11.16 -9.22
C GLY A 115 11.48 11.63 -7.87
N SER A 116 10.93 12.70 -7.28
CA SER A 116 11.39 13.25 -6.00
C SER A 116 10.29 13.16 -4.94
N PRO A 117 10.57 12.68 -3.70
CA PRO A 117 9.56 12.61 -2.66
C PRO A 117 8.94 13.97 -2.34
N VAL A 118 7.63 13.99 -2.08
CA VAL A 118 6.97 15.17 -1.52
C VAL A 118 7.26 15.20 -0.03
N VAL A 119 8.17 16.06 0.39
CA VAL A 119 8.60 16.17 1.78
C VAL A 119 7.78 17.22 2.52
N ASN A 120 6.95 16.76 3.45
CA ASN A 120 6.23 17.58 4.39
C ASN A 120 6.98 17.60 5.74
N ARG A 121 7.06 18.75 6.39
CA ARG A 121 7.71 18.91 7.72
C ARG A 121 6.82 19.68 8.67
N ARG A 122 5.62 19.13 8.87
CA ARG A 122 4.60 19.74 9.73
C ARG A 122 5.10 19.79 11.18
N ARG A 123 4.59 20.77 11.94
CA ARG A 123 4.86 20.84 13.38
C ARG A 123 4.20 19.65 14.08
N PRO A 124 4.82 19.08 15.12
CA PRO A 124 4.17 18.07 15.95
C PRO A 124 2.78 18.56 16.43
N GLY A 125 1.77 17.68 16.35
CA GLY A 125 0.39 18.00 16.72
C GLY A 125 -0.42 18.77 15.67
N ALA A 126 0.18 19.16 14.53
CA ALA A 126 -0.59 19.69 13.41
C ALA A 126 -1.51 18.62 12.83
N ALA A 127 -2.71 19.01 12.41
CA ALA A 127 -3.64 18.10 11.75
C ALA A 127 -3.02 17.53 10.46
N LEU A 128 -3.05 16.21 10.32
CA LEU A 128 -2.73 15.53 9.07
C LEU A 128 -3.98 15.47 8.21
N PRO A 129 -3.90 15.88 6.93
CA PRO A 129 -5.04 15.76 6.04
C PRO A 129 -5.33 14.27 5.78
N ALA A 130 -6.60 13.92 5.55
CA ALA A 130 -6.98 12.55 5.20
C ALA A 130 -6.74 12.24 3.71
N SER A 131 -6.50 13.26 2.88
CA SER A 131 -6.19 13.16 1.46
C SER A 131 -5.54 14.45 0.97
N THR A 132 -4.96 14.41 -0.23
CA THR A 132 -4.36 15.55 -0.92
C THR A 132 -4.78 15.57 -2.38
N GLU A 133 -4.54 16.67 -3.09
CA GLU A 133 -4.77 16.72 -4.54
C GLU A 133 -3.95 15.64 -5.28
N LEU A 134 -2.73 15.37 -4.81
CA LEU A 134 -1.90 14.28 -5.33
C LEU A 134 -2.61 12.94 -5.17
N SER A 135 -3.07 12.60 -3.97
CA SER A 135 -3.76 11.31 -3.73
C SER A 135 -5.08 11.22 -4.49
N ASP A 136 -5.78 12.33 -4.71
CA ASP A 136 -7.01 12.37 -5.52
C ASP A 136 -6.72 12.01 -6.98
N ARG A 137 -5.67 12.60 -7.57
CA ARG A 137 -5.25 12.32 -8.95
C ARG A 137 -4.76 10.88 -9.11
N VAL A 138 -3.91 10.41 -8.21
CA VAL A 138 -3.39 9.03 -8.22
C VAL A 138 -4.52 8.02 -8.01
N SER A 139 -5.44 8.28 -7.06
CA SER A 139 -6.63 7.44 -6.84
C SER A 139 -7.51 7.33 -8.07
N LYS A 140 -7.74 8.45 -8.76
CA LYS A 140 -8.53 8.48 -9.99
C LYS A 140 -7.88 7.63 -11.08
N ASP A 141 -6.56 7.73 -11.26
CA ASP A 141 -5.87 6.93 -12.27
C ASP A 141 -5.83 5.44 -11.91
N LEU A 142 -5.49 5.09 -10.66
CA LEU A 142 -5.53 3.71 -10.20
C LEU A 142 -6.91 3.07 -10.46
N LYS A 143 -8.00 3.77 -10.14
CA LYS A 143 -9.37 3.28 -10.44
C LYS A 143 -9.59 3.10 -11.94
N ARG A 144 -9.15 4.06 -12.77
CA ARG A 144 -9.24 3.97 -14.24
C ARG A 144 -8.48 2.76 -14.78
N ARG A 145 -7.34 2.42 -14.17
CA ARG A 145 -6.51 1.26 -14.52
C ARG A 145 -7.04 -0.07 -13.97
N GLY A 146 -8.18 -0.07 -13.28
CA GLY A 146 -8.85 -1.28 -12.80
C GLY A 146 -8.47 -1.70 -11.38
N PHE A 147 -7.67 -0.90 -10.66
CA PHE A 147 -7.42 -1.15 -9.23
C PHE A 147 -8.69 -0.89 -8.41
N THR A 148 -8.83 -1.65 -7.33
CA THR A 148 -9.92 -1.57 -6.37
C THR A 148 -9.37 -1.39 -4.95
N PHE A 149 -10.20 -0.87 -4.03
CA PHE A 149 -9.76 -0.42 -2.71
C PHE A 149 -8.69 0.68 -2.75
N THR A 150 -8.71 1.52 -3.79
CA THR A 150 -7.79 2.65 -4.00
C THR A 150 -8.50 3.98 -3.85
N GLY A 151 -9.32 4.15 -2.79
CA GLY A 151 -9.91 5.45 -2.44
C GLY A 151 -8.82 6.47 -2.06
N THR A 152 -9.07 7.78 -2.23
CA THR A 152 -8.03 8.81 -2.04
C THR A 152 -7.36 8.77 -0.67
N THR A 153 -8.10 8.48 0.41
CA THR A 153 -7.51 8.30 1.75
C THR A 153 -6.58 7.10 1.82
N ILE A 154 -6.98 5.96 1.24
CA ILE A 154 -6.13 4.76 1.17
C ILE A 154 -4.88 5.06 0.34
N VAL A 155 -5.05 5.76 -0.79
CA VAL A 155 -3.93 6.12 -1.67
C VAL A 155 -3.00 7.10 -0.97
N TYR A 156 -3.49 8.06 -0.19
CA TYR A 156 -2.62 8.96 0.55
C TYR A 156 -1.79 8.21 1.58
N SER A 157 -2.41 7.31 2.36
CA SER A 157 -1.70 6.43 3.29
C SER A 157 -0.67 5.55 2.58
N TYR A 158 -1.02 4.98 1.43
CA TYR A 158 -0.09 4.23 0.59
C TYR A 158 1.11 5.06 0.14
N LEU A 159 0.89 6.26 -0.41
CA LEU A 159 1.96 7.16 -0.85
C LEU A 159 2.90 7.53 0.30
N GLN A 160 2.38 7.66 1.52
CA GLN A 160 3.18 7.84 2.73
C GLN A 160 3.98 6.58 3.08
N ALA A 161 3.31 5.41 3.07
CA ALA A 161 3.91 4.14 3.42
C ALA A 161 5.13 3.80 2.55
N VAL A 162 5.07 4.10 1.24
CA VAL A 162 6.16 3.80 0.30
C VAL A 162 7.13 4.97 0.07
N GLY A 163 6.96 6.07 0.79
CA GLY A 163 7.87 7.23 0.77
C GLY A 163 7.78 8.12 -0.47
N VAL A 164 6.73 7.99 -1.29
CA VAL A 164 6.41 8.99 -2.32
C VAL A 164 6.05 10.33 -1.65
N VAL A 165 5.42 10.25 -0.48
CA VAL A 165 5.21 11.38 0.43
C VAL A 165 5.93 11.06 1.74
N ASP A 166 6.75 11.98 2.21
CA ASP A 166 7.35 11.91 3.53
C ASP A 166 6.62 12.90 4.44
N ASP A 167 5.75 12.38 5.30
CA ASP A 167 4.96 13.16 6.28
C ASP A 167 5.52 13.06 7.70
N HIS A 168 6.77 12.63 7.88
CA HIS A 168 7.41 12.70 9.19
C HIS A 168 7.39 14.13 9.74
N VAL A 169 6.86 14.27 10.96
CA VAL A 169 6.77 15.58 11.62
C VAL A 169 8.15 16.12 11.95
N LYS A 170 8.28 17.45 12.04
CA LYS A 170 9.56 18.08 12.40
C LYS A 170 10.08 17.54 13.74
N GLY A 171 11.32 17.06 13.73
CA GLY A 171 11.98 16.48 14.91
C GLY A 171 11.65 15.00 15.16
N CYS A 172 10.94 14.33 14.24
CA CYS A 172 10.79 12.89 14.27
C CYS A 172 12.17 12.20 14.16
N PRO A 173 12.49 11.23 15.04
CA PRO A 173 13.79 10.55 15.03
C PRO A 173 14.02 9.66 13.80
N ALA A 174 12.97 9.34 13.05
CA ALA A 174 13.06 8.57 11.81
C ALA A 174 13.45 9.42 10.59
N ILE A 175 13.47 10.76 10.73
CA ILE A 175 14.01 11.67 9.72
C ILE A 175 15.53 11.48 9.69
N GLY A 176 16.06 11.09 8.52
CA GLY A 176 17.50 11.01 8.25
C GLY A 176 18.17 12.38 8.21
#